data_AF-A0A2A2YC21-F1
#
_entry.id   AF-A0A2A2YC21-F1
#
_cell.length_a   1.000
_cell.length_b   1.000
_cell.length_c   1.000
_cell.angle_alpha   90.00
_cell.angle_beta   90.00
_cell.angle_gamma   90.00
#
_symmetry.space_group_name_H-M   'P 1'
#
loop_
_entity.id
_entity.type
_entity.pdbx_description
1 polymer ?
#
loop_
_entity_poly.entity_id
_entity_poly.type
_entity_poly.pdbx_seq_one_letter_code
_entity_poly.pdbx_strand_id
1 'polypeptide(L)'
;MKARHFLFLSLCSILPASALTWTDASSDNNWNTTGTIWDASTTNWVNGSAADFSGAGETVTLSEAGLTASTVTFSSGPYIVDTNVQNTTWATFAGTAGFTKAGASTLTLTNASTASGTVAITGGRITLNNNTALGTSLINLNGGIIERNAAGQTVANAINIDSSGGTILGRQVVDDYTIFSGQLTGTGTLMVQGLVLLTGATNTYSGNVVISNSSATYLRLSASETLGNNAAVSFGGTNANLRIDSEFTETVGSLSGTGNIFVSKMGTPTTGTLKFGGDNTNTSLTAGITNNDGLIDLVKQGTGAFTLSANSGSTMNNFTVSWAQ
;
A
#
# COMPACT_ATOMS: atom_id res chain seq x y z
N MET A 1 15.11 13.48 66.87
CA MET A 1 14.84 14.35 65.71
C MET A 1 15.29 13.64 64.43
N LYS A 2 14.36 13.14 63.62
CA LYS A 2 14.60 12.78 62.21
C LYS A 2 13.27 12.95 61.47
N ALA A 3 13.06 14.14 60.90
CA ALA A 3 11.93 14.42 60.04
C ALA A 3 12.27 13.89 58.64
N ARG A 4 11.53 12.88 58.17
CA ARG A 4 11.58 12.41 56.78
C ARG A 4 10.78 13.40 55.92
N HIS A 5 11.48 14.16 55.08
CA HIS A 5 10.86 14.91 53.99
C HIS A 5 10.36 13.91 52.93
N PHE A 6 9.05 13.82 52.76
CA PHE A 6 8.46 13.19 51.59
C PHE A 6 8.39 14.24 50.48
N LEU A 7 9.25 14.08 49.47
CA LEU A 7 9.17 14.81 48.22
C LEU A 7 8.02 14.20 47.40
N PHE A 8 6.87 14.87 47.36
CA PHE A 8 5.80 14.51 46.42
C PHE A 8 6.25 14.95 45.01
N LEU A 9 6.82 14.02 44.26
CA LEU A 9 6.98 14.17 42.82
C LEU A 9 5.58 14.04 42.22
N SER A 10 4.92 15.16 41.95
CA SER A 10 3.70 15.18 41.15
C SER A 10 4.07 14.65 39.77
N LEU A 11 3.71 13.38 39.49
CA LEU A 11 3.60 12.93 38.11
C LEU A 11 2.52 13.81 37.48
N CYS A 12 2.94 14.87 36.80
CA CYS A 12 2.15 15.50 35.77
C CYS A 12 1.92 14.42 34.70
N SER A 13 0.85 13.64 34.87
CA SER A 13 0.27 12.89 33.77
C SER A 13 -0.10 13.94 32.73
N ILE A 14 0.64 13.97 31.63
CA ILE A 14 0.21 14.65 30.42
C ILE A 14 -1.04 13.88 29.97
N LEU A 15 -2.20 14.27 30.49
CA LEU A 15 -3.47 13.90 29.87
C LEU A 15 -3.37 14.42 28.43
N PRO A 16 -3.65 13.60 27.40
CA PRO A 16 -3.74 14.13 26.05
C PRO A 16 -4.73 15.30 26.09
N ALA A 17 -4.35 16.44 25.50
CA ALA A 17 -5.28 17.54 25.32
C ALA A 17 -6.59 16.95 24.75
N SER A 18 -7.73 17.29 25.35
CA SER A 18 -9.04 16.80 24.90
C SER A 18 -9.16 17.01 23.39
N ALA A 19 -9.64 15.98 22.68
CA ALA A 19 -9.84 16.08 21.24
C ALA A 19 -10.72 17.29 20.91
N LEU A 20 -10.30 18.04 19.90
CA LEU A 20 -11.09 19.11 19.30
C LEU A 20 -12.07 18.45 18.34
N THR A 21 -13.37 18.76 18.47
CA THR A 21 -14.37 18.25 17.54
C THR A 21 -14.46 19.17 16.34
N TRP A 22 -14.43 18.59 15.15
CA TRP A 22 -14.72 19.31 13.90
C TRP A 22 -16.21 19.66 13.86
N THR A 23 -16.54 20.95 13.75
CA THR A 23 -17.93 21.43 13.90
C THR A 23 -18.55 21.96 12.61
N ASP A 24 -17.83 21.94 11.50
CA ASP A 24 -18.18 22.85 10.40
C ASP A 24 -19.22 22.30 9.40
N ALA A 25 -19.99 23.24 8.84
CA ALA A 25 -20.86 23.13 7.69
C ALA A 25 -20.90 24.50 6.95
N SER A 26 -19.79 25.25 6.98
CA SER A 26 -19.60 26.57 6.37
C SER A 26 -19.03 26.47 4.94
N SER A 27 -18.78 27.60 4.29
CA SER A 27 -18.25 27.61 2.91
C SER A 27 -16.78 27.23 2.80
N ASP A 28 -16.01 27.33 3.88
CA ASP A 28 -14.55 27.39 3.77
C ASP A 28 -13.82 26.13 4.24
N ASN A 29 -14.47 25.19 4.94
CA ASN A 29 -14.03 23.80 5.25
C ASN A 29 -12.50 23.56 5.38
N ASN A 30 -11.80 24.49 6.02
CA ASN A 30 -10.35 24.58 5.96
C ASN A 30 -9.75 24.17 7.30
N TRP A 31 -8.99 23.08 7.30
CA TRP A 31 -8.14 22.74 8.45
C TRP A 31 -6.88 23.62 8.42
N ASN A 32 -6.80 24.55 9.37
CA ASN A 32 -5.63 25.40 9.66
C ASN A 32 -5.66 25.87 11.13
N THR A 33 -4.61 26.56 11.57
CA THR A 33 -4.47 27.09 12.95
C THR A 33 -5.17 28.44 13.19
N THR A 34 -5.67 29.08 12.12
CA THR A 34 -6.27 30.42 12.18
C THR A 34 -7.80 30.43 12.20
N GLY A 35 -8.43 29.35 11.74
CA GLY A 35 -9.88 29.21 11.59
C GLY A 35 -10.58 28.75 12.87
N THR A 36 -11.84 29.16 13.02
CA THR A 36 -12.70 28.89 14.18
C THR A 36 -13.61 27.67 13.98
N ILE A 37 -13.09 26.65 13.29
CA ILE A 37 -13.82 25.48 12.74
C ILE A 37 -13.91 24.31 13.75
N TRP A 38 -13.36 24.50 14.95
CA TRP A 38 -13.25 23.49 16.00
C TRP A 38 -14.06 23.90 17.24
N ASP A 39 -14.61 22.93 17.98
CA ASP A 39 -15.52 23.14 19.13
C ASP A 39 -14.90 23.74 20.40
N ALA A 40 -13.60 24.04 20.42
CA ALA A 40 -12.97 24.62 21.60
C ALA A 40 -13.46 26.05 21.83
N SER A 41 -14.27 26.22 22.87
CA SER A 41 -14.87 27.48 23.33
C SER A 41 -13.94 28.71 23.47
N THR A 42 -12.61 28.56 23.36
CA THR A 42 -11.64 29.67 23.43
C THR A 42 -10.39 29.54 22.55
N THR A 43 -10.16 28.45 21.80
CA THR A 43 -8.94 28.31 20.97
C THR A 43 -9.20 27.61 19.64
N ASN A 44 -8.68 28.21 18.57
CA ASN A 44 -8.53 27.55 17.26
C ASN A 44 -7.72 26.25 17.37
N TRP A 45 -7.67 25.50 16.28
CA TRP A 45 -6.75 24.37 16.14
C TRP A 45 -5.33 24.74 16.59
N VAL A 46 -4.77 23.95 17.51
CA VAL A 46 -3.36 24.02 17.88
C VAL A 46 -2.65 22.88 17.17
N ASN A 47 -1.55 23.19 16.48
CA ASN A 47 -0.81 22.18 15.74
C ASN A 47 -0.37 21.02 16.66
N GLY A 48 -0.70 19.79 16.30
CA GLY A 48 -0.47 18.60 17.13
C GLY A 48 -1.62 18.22 18.06
N SER A 49 -2.70 19.00 18.13
CA SER A 49 -3.93 18.64 18.86
C SER A 49 -4.51 17.31 18.37
N ALA A 50 -5.36 16.70 19.19
CA ALA A 50 -6.20 15.59 18.75
C ALA A 50 -7.44 16.16 18.03
N ALA A 51 -7.90 15.46 16.99
CA ALA A 51 -9.06 15.82 16.19
C ALA A 51 -10.11 14.70 16.26
N ASP A 52 -11.38 15.06 16.42
CA ASP A 52 -12.53 14.17 16.28
C ASP A 52 -13.48 14.68 15.20
N PHE A 53 -13.70 13.85 14.19
CA PHE A 53 -14.64 14.06 13.10
C PHE A 53 -15.87 13.16 13.37
N SER A 54 -16.87 13.75 14.02
CA SER A 54 -18.08 13.04 14.49
C SER A 54 -19.40 13.59 13.91
N GLY A 55 -19.32 14.56 13.00
CA GLY A 55 -20.46 15.07 12.21
C GLY A 55 -20.88 14.19 11.02
N ALA A 56 -21.70 14.73 10.12
CA ALA A 56 -22.29 14.00 8.99
C ALA A 56 -21.29 13.63 7.87
N GLY A 57 -20.11 14.24 7.85
CA GLY A 57 -19.10 14.07 6.80
C GLY A 57 -19.12 15.18 5.76
N GLU A 58 -17.94 15.58 5.30
CA GLU A 58 -17.72 16.60 4.27
C GLU A 58 -16.28 16.55 3.75
N THR A 59 -15.93 17.47 2.83
CA THR A 59 -14.54 17.68 2.44
C THR A 59 -13.88 18.65 3.40
N VAL A 60 -12.75 18.24 3.98
CA VAL A 60 -11.87 18.99 4.88
C VAL A 60 -10.58 19.27 4.13
N THR A 61 -10.29 20.53 3.84
CA THR A 61 -9.14 20.95 3.04
C THR A 61 -8.01 21.44 3.94
N LEU A 62 -6.82 20.86 3.79
CA LEU A 62 -5.62 21.38 4.46
C LEU A 62 -5.14 22.65 3.74
N SER A 63 -5.21 23.77 4.45
CA SER A 63 -4.88 25.10 3.90
C SER A 63 -3.59 25.69 4.47
N GLU A 64 -2.90 24.95 5.36
CA GLU A 64 -1.68 25.39 6.02
C GLU A 64 -0.60 24.29 5.95
N ALA A 65 0.67 24.70 5.83
CA ALA A 65 1.80 23.79 5.70
C ALA A 65 2.21 23.23 7.07
N GLY A 66 2.62 21.96 7.12
CA GLY A 66 3.19 21.38 8.33
C GLY A 66 2.17 21.15 9.45
N LEU A 67 0.88 21.05 9.10
CA LEU A 67 -0.13 20.62 10.04
C LEU A 67 0.18 19.20 10.51
N THR A 68 0.19 19.02 11.82
CA THR A 68 0.32 17.76 12.50
C THR A 68 -0.87 17.59 13.44
N ALA A 69 -1.22 16.34 13.72
CA ALA A 69 -2.23 15.99 14.71
C ALA A 69 -1.69 14.84 15.56
N SER A 70 -2.13 14.75 16.81
CA SER A 70 -1.88 13.57 17.63
C SER A 70 -2.79 12.44 17.16
N THR A 71 -3.93 12.24 17.82
CA THR A 71 -4.94 11.28 17.37
C THR A 71 -5.94 11.98 16.46
N VAL A 72 -6.18 11.42 15.27
CA VAL A 72 -7.30 11.80 14.42
C VAL A 72 -8.34 10.69 14.43
N THR A 73 -9.56 11.02 14.83
CA THR A 73 -10.67 10.06 14.98
C THR A 73 -11.77 10.37 13.98
N PHE A 74 -12.23 9.36 13.24
CA PHE A 74 -13.42 9.44 12.39
C PHE A 74 -14.52 8.54 12.96
N SER A 75 -15.39 9.13 13.77
CA SER A 75 -16.43 8.43 14.52
C SER A 75 -17.70 8.19 13.68
N SER A 76 -17.93 9.01 12.66
CA SER A 76 -19.12 8.99 11.78
C SER A 76 -18.83 9.73 10.47
N GLY A 77 -19.78 9.66 9.53
CA GLY A 77 -19.77 10.39 8.26
C GLY A 77 -18.69 9.93 7.27
N PRO A 78 -18.91 9.98 5.94
CA PRO A 78 -17.80 9.93 5.01
C PRO A 78 -17.13 11.31 4.97
N TYR A 79 -15.96 11.43 5.60
CA TYR A 79 -15.12 12.62 5.43
C TYR A 79 -14.14 12.42 4.28
N ILE A 80 -13.90 13.48 3.51
CA ILE A 80 -12.80 13.59 2.57
C ILE A 80 -11.75 14.50 3.20
N VAL A 81 -10.55 13.99 3.44
CA VAL A 81 -9.40 14.79 3.83
C VAL A 81 -8.61 15.12 2.57
N ASP A 82 -8.83 16.34 2.06
CA ASP A 82 -8.09 16.89 0.93
C ASP A 82 -6.82 17.56 1.44
N THR A 83 -5.67 16.91 1.22
CA THR A 83 -4.38 17.51 1.58
C THR A 83 -4.00 18.71 0.73
N ASN A 84 -4.74 18.98 -0.35
CA ASN A 84 -4.40 20.00 -1.32
C ASN A 84 -2.93 19.82 -1.76
N VAL A 85 -2.10 20.85 -1.58
CA VAL A 85 -0.65 20.85 -1.78
C VAL A 85 0.15 20.75 -0.48
N GLN A 86 -0.50 20.46 0.65
CA GLN A 86 0.08 20.48 1.99
C GLN A 86 0.36 19.07 2.53
N ASN A 87 1.57 18.84 3.03
CA ASN A 87 1.87 17.61 3.76
C ASN A 87 1.35 17.70 5.20
N THR A 88 0.90 16.57 5.74
CA THR A 88 0.47 16.45 7.13
C THR A 88 0.93 15.15 7.77
N THR A 89 1.08 15.16 9.09
CA THR A 89 1.48 14.00 9.89
C THR A 89 0.51 13.79 11.03
N TRP A 90 -0.07 12.60 11.15
CA TRP A 90 -0.84 12.20 12.33
C TRP A 90 -0.08 11.15 13.13
N ALA A 91 -0.12 11.26 14.45
CA ALA A 91 0.49 10.26 15.30
C ALA A 91 -0.29 8.95 15.21
N THR A 92 -1.60 9.00 15.43
CA THR A 92 -2.50 7.84 15.38
C THR A 92 -3.80 8.17 14.66
N PHE A 93 -4.46 7.13 14.17
CA PHE A 93 -5.76 7.18 13.51
C PHE A 93 -6.72 6.22 14.24
N ALA A 94 -7.94 6.68 14.50
CA ALA A 94 -8.95 5.94 15.24
C ALA A 94 -10.34 6.11 14.60
N GLY A 95 -11.30 5.33 15.11
CA GLY A 95 -12.69 5.37 14.69
C GLY A 95 -13.07 4.30 13.67
N THR A 96 -14.37 4.17 13.45
CA THR A 96 -14.98 3.08 12.66
C THR A 96 -15.52 3.56 11.33
N ALA A 97 -15.66 4.87 11.11
CA ALA A 97 -16.18 5.41 9.85
C ALA A 97 -15.13 5.35 8.74
N GLY A 98 -13.87 5.66 9.06
CA GLY A 98 -12.82 5.83 8.07
C GLY A 98 -12.89 7.19 7.37
N PHE A 99 -12.14 7.35 6.29
CA PHE A 99 -12.07 8.62 5.54
C PHE A 99 -11.58 8.40 4.10
N THR A 100 -11.79 9.39 3.25
CA THR A 100 -11.19 9.45 1.91
C THR A 100 -10.01 10.42 1.92
N LYS A 101 -8.81 9.95 1.62
CA LYS A 101 -7.66 10.79 1.30
C LYS A 101 -7.78 11.32 -0.12
N ALA A 102 -7.77 12.64 -0.27
CA ALA A 102 -7.71 13.37 -1.53
C ALA A 102 -6.55 14.39 -1.50
N GLY A 103 -6.40 15.16 -2.57
CA GLY A 103 -5.31 16.13 -2.73
C GLY A 103 -3.98 15.50 -3.16
N ALA A 104 -3.07 16.32 -3.67
CA ALA A 104 -1.82 15.87 -4.28
C ALA A 104 -0.74 15.46 -3.26
N SER A 105 -0.80 15.99 -2.04
CA SER A 105 0.26 15.84 -1.04
C SER A 105 0.14 14.59 -0.15
N THR A 106 1.09 14.47 0.78
CA THR A 106 1.28 13.28 1.62
C THR A 106 0.64 13.43 2.99
N LEU A 107 -0.10 12.39 3.40
CA LEU A 107 -0.49 12.14 4.79
C LEU A 107 0.43 11.07 5.38
N THR A 108 1.14 11.39 6.46
CA THR A 108 2.03 10.43 7.16
C THR A 108 1.39 9.96 8.46
N LEU A 109 1.33 8.65 8.68
CA LEU A 109 0.86 8.03 9.93
C LEU A 109 2.04 7.41 10.68
N THR A 110 2.34 7.88 11.89
CA THR A 110 3.62 7.53 12.55
C THR A 110 3.54 6.36 13.51
N ASN A 111 2.42 6.14 14.18
CA ASN A 111 2.29 5.16 15.26
C ASN A 111 1.21 4.13 14.95
N ALA A 112 1.11 3.11 15.80
CA ALA A 112 0.06 2.11 15.73
C ALA A 112 -1.32 2.75 16.01
N SER A 113 -2.31 2.33 15.22
CA SER A 113 -3.67 2.88 15.20
C SER A 113 -4.71 1.81 15.51
N THR A 114 -5.91 2.24 15.91
CA THR A 114 -7.04 1.34 16.26
C THR A 114 -8.24 1.49 15.33
N ALA A 115 -8.09 2.25 14.25
CA ALA A 115 -9.14 2.41 13.26
C ALA A 115 -9.53 1.10 12.57
N SER A 116 -10.81 0.98 12.23
CA SER A 116 -11.37 -0.21 11.58
C SER A 116 -12.31 0.10 10.41
N GLY A 117 -12.48 1.37 10.07
CA GLY A 117 -13.30 1.81 8.94
C GLY A 117 -12.65 1.59 7.58
N THR A 118 -13.19 2.22 6.54
CA THR A 118 -12.58 2.18 5.19
C THR A 118 -11.73 3.42 4.95
N VAL A 119 -10.50 3.24 4.47
CA VAL A 119 -9.63 4.33 4.02
C VAL A 119 -9.54 4.29 2.50
N ALA A 120 -10.25 5.20 1.84
CA ALA A 120 -10.16 5.37 0.40
C ALA A 120 -9.03 6.34 0.05
N ILE A 121 -8.17 6.00 -0.92
CA ILE A 121 -7.06 6.84 -1.38
C ILE A 121 -7.31 7.22 -2.83
N THR A 122 -7.93 8.38 -3.01
CA THR A 122 -8.35 8.91 -4.32
C THR A 122 -7.30 9.82 -4.95
N GLY A 123 -6.37 10.33 -4.15
CA GLY A 123 -5.28 11.19 -4.62
C GLY A 123 -4.13 11.30 -3.64
N GLY A 124 -2.98 11.68 -4.17
CA GLY A 124 -1.75 11.89 -3.39
C GLY A 124 -1.26 10.59 -2.75
N ARG A 125 -0.75 10.71 -1.52
CA ARG A 125 -0.05 9.61 -0.85
C ARG A 125 -0.45 9.47 0.62
N ILE A 126 -0.57 8.24 1.09
CA ILE A 126 -0.48 7.90 2.51
C ILE A 126 0.84 7.17 2.76
N THR A 127 1.66 7.67 3.69
CA THR A 127 2.91 7.02 4.12
C THR A 127 2.71 6.40 5.50
N LEU A 128 2.96 5.10 5.59
CA LEU A 128 2.89 4.33 6.83
C LEU A 128 4.28 4.24 7.46
N ASN A 129 4.46 4.85 8.63
CA ASN A 129 5.68 4.72 9.43
C ASN A 129 5.56 3.62 10.52
N ASN A 130 4.37 3.03 10.67
CA ASN A 130 4.09 1.87 11.51
C ASN A 130 3.28 0.80 10.73
N ASN A 131 3.49 -0.47 11.05
CA ASN A 131 2.82 -1.61 10.40
C ASN A 131 1.30 -1.63 10.61
N THR A 132 0.84 -1.15 11.77
CA THR A 132 -0.58 -1.05 12.12
C THR A 132 -1.05 0.40 12.13
N ALA A 133 -0.40 1.27 11.35
CA ALA A 133 -0.74 2.69 11.24
C ALA A 133 -2.18 2.96 10.76
N LEU A 134 -2.80 1.99 10.08
CA LEU A 134 -4.21 2.04 9.67
C LEU A 134 -5.12 1.15 10.53
N GLY A 135 -4.63 0.59 11.62
CA GLY A 135 -5.35 -0.42 12.41
C GLY A 135 -5.77 -1.59 11.54
N THR A 136 -7.05 -1.96 11.58
CA THR A 136 -7.64 -3.03 10.77
C THR A 136 -8.45 -2.49 9.58
N SER A 137 -8.26 -1.22 9.22
CA SER A 137 -9.04 -0.57 8.16
C SER A 137 -8.91 -1.30 6.83
N LEU A 138 -9.99 -1.35 6.04
CA LEU A 138 -9.93 -1.72 4.62
C LEU A 138 -9.30 -0.56 3.84
N ILE A 139 -8.36 -0.85 2.94
CA ILE A 139 -7.76 0.15 2.06
C ILE A 139 -8.43 0.06 0.69
N ASN A 140 -9.02 1.16 0.22
CA ASN A 140 -9.50 1.29 -1.15
C ASN A 140 -8.54 2.17 -1.95
N LEU A 141 -7.73 1.58 -2.82
CA LEU A 141 -6.88 2.33 -3.75
C LEU A 141 -7.71 2.73 -4.97
N ASN A 142 -7.91 4.04 -5.17
CA ASN A 142 -8.69 4.59 -6.28
C ASN A 142 -8.01 5.82 -6.90
N GLY A 143 -6.74 5.70 -7.26
CA GLY A 143 -5.92 6.72 -7.91
C GLY A 143 -4.72 7.19 -7.08
N GLY A 144 -4.71 6.91 -5.77
CA GLY A 144 -3.62 7.31 -4.87
C GLY A 144 -2.51 6.28 -4.66
N ILE A 145 -1.62 6.61 -3.73
CA ILE A 145 -0.44 5.81 -3.36
C ILE A 145 -0.52 5.42 -1.88
N ILE A 146 -0.33 4.14 -1.58
CA ILE A 146 0.03 3.68 -0.23
C ILE A 146 1.53 3.36 -0.21
N GLU A 147 2.26 4.00 0.70
CA GLU A 147 3.71 3.83 0.85
C GLU A 147 4.06 3.22 2.21
N ARG A 148 4.92 2.21 2.21
CA ARG A 148 5.63 1.75 3.40
C ARG A 148 7.08 1.48 3.03
N ASN A 149 7.99 2.28 3.56
CA ASN A 149 9.42 2.21 3.26
C ASN A 149 10.21 1.65 4.46
N ALA A 150 9.93 0.40 4.83
CA ALA A 150 10.63 -0.28 5.92
C ALA A 150 10.90 -1.76 5.61
N ALA A 151 12.08 -2.22 6.02
CA ALA A 151 12.59 -3.58 5.84
C ALA A 151 11.84 -4.59 6.70
N GLY A 152 11.36 -5.70 6.12
CA GLY A 152 10.84 -6.85 6.85
C GLY A 152 9.50 -6.60 7.57
N GLN A 153 8.86 -5.47 7.29
CA GLN A 153 7.65 -5.04 7.96
C GLN A 153 6.40 -5.43 7.17
N THR A 154 5.40 -5.97 7.86
CA THR A 154 4.12 -6.38 7.29
C THR A 154 3.03 -5.32 7.46
N VAL A 155 2.37 -4.99 6.34
CA VAL A 155 1.08 -4.32 6.28
C VAL A 155 0.01 -5.38 6.03
N ALA A 156 -0.85 -5.62 7.03
CA ALA A 156 -1.82 -6.71 7.01
C ALA A 156 -3.22 -6.31 6.53
N ASN A 157 -3.46 -5.01 6.31
CA ASN A 157 -4.73 -4.49 5.83
C ASN A 157 -5.09 -5.11 4.47
N ALA A 158 -6.37 -5.49 4.32
CA ALA A 158 -6.90 -5.85 3.01
C ALA A 158 -6.89 -4.62 2.09
N ILE A 159 -6.66 -4.85 0.79
CA ILE A 159 -6.58 -3.80 -0.22
C ILE A 159 -7.50 -4.13 -1.38
N ASN A 160 -8.50 -3.27 -1.57
CA ASN A 160 -9.33 -3.25 -2.76
C ASN A 160 -8.78 -2.23 -3.77
N ILE A 161 -8.53 -2.67 -5.01
CA ILE A 161 -8.06 -1.84 -6.10
C ILE A 161 -9.28 -1.44 -6.96
N ASP A 162 -9.80 -0.25 -6.70
CA ASP A 162 -10.97 0.31 -7.39
C ASP A 162 -10.62 0.73 -8.82
N SER A 163 -11.64 1.09 -9.61
CA SER A 163 -11.53 1.28 -11.06
C SER A 163 -10.44 2.26 -11.52
N SER A 164 -10.11 3.30 -10.73
CA SER A 164 -9.02 4.24 -11.07
C SER A 164 -7.63 3.68 -10.76
N GLY A 165 -7.56 2.47 -10.21
CA GLY A 165 -6.32 1.80 -9.85
C GLY A 165 -5.64 2.40 -8.62
N GLY A 166 -4.35 2.19 -8.50
CA GLY A 166 -3.53 2.85 -7.49
C GLY A 166 -2.13 2.26 -7.42
N THR A 167 -1.30 2.78 -6.50
CA THR A 167 0.08 2.35 -6.35
C THR A 167 0.35 1.79 -4.96
N ILE A 168 1.00 0.63 -4.90
CA ILE A 168 1.73 0.17 -3.72
C ILE A 168 3.20 0.53 -3.91
N LEU A 169 3.71 1.38 -3.02
CA LEU A 169 5.11 1.80 -2.97
C LEU A 169 5.79 1.14 -1.77
N GLY A 170 6.60 0.12 -2.04
CA GLY A 170 7.39 -0.58 -1.03
C GLY A 170 8.73 0.08 -0.76
N ARG A 171 9.62 -0.68 -0.12
CA ARG A 171 10.99 -0.29 0.23
C ARG A 171 11.77 0.22 -1.01
N GLN A 172 12.45 1.36 -0.86
CA GLN A 172 13.19 2.03 -1.96
C GLN A 172 14.72 1.86 -1.88
N VAL A 173 15.22 1.09 -0.92
CA VAL A 173 16.65 0.79 -0.76
C VAL A 173 16.83 -0.71 -0.87
N VAL A 174 18.00 -1.14 -1.33
CA VAL A 174 18.39 -2.55 -1.40
C VAL A 174 18.27 -3.17 0.01
N ASP A 175 17.84 -4.43 0.05
CA ASP A 175 17.58 -5.28 1.22
C ASP A 175 16.18 -5.16 1.86
N ASP A 176 15.63 -6.34 2.17
CA ASP A 176 14.33 -6.67 2.76
C ASP A 176 13.09 -5.97 2.18
N TYR A 177 12.17 -6.80 1.68
CA TYR A 177 10.91 -6.36 1.11
C TYR A 177 9.98 -5.82 2.20
N THR A 178 9.14 -4.85 1.81
CA THR A 178 7.93 -4.57 2.57
C THR A 178 6.89 -5.63 2.25
N ILE A 179 6.28 -6.20 3.28
CA ILE A 179 5.35 -7.32 3.15
C ILE A 179 3.92 -6.79 3.15
N PHE A 180 3.12 -7.18 2.17
CA PHE A 180 1.68 -6.99 2.15
C PHE A 180 1.01 -8.37 2.23
N SER A 181 0.35 -8.64 3.35
CA SER A 181 -0.24 -9.95 3.64
C SER A 181 -1.76 -9.97 3.59
N GLY A 182 -2.39 -8.80 3.49
CA GLY A 182 -3.83 -8.69 3.35
C GLY A 182 -4.33 -9.19 1.99
N GLN A 183 -5.62 -9.49 1.91
CA GLN A 183 -6.26 -9.88 0.66
C GLN A 183 -6.24 -8.72 -0.35
N LEU A 184 -5.96 -9.03 -1.60
CA LEU A 184 -6.10 -8.16 -2.76
C LEU A 184 -7.39 -8.49 -3.52
N THR A 185 -8.20 -7.47 -3.76
CA THR A 185 -9.46 -7.55 -4.53
C THR A 185 -9.56 -6.41 -5.54
N GLY A 186 -10.56 -6.47 -6.42
CA GLY A 186 -10.87 -5.39 -7.35
C GLY A 186 -10.36 -5.63 -8.78
N THR A 187 -10.56 -4.64 -9.63
CA THR A 187 -10.39 -4.73 -11.09
C THR A 187 -9.54 -3.59 -11.67
N GLY A 188 -9.26 -2.54 -10.89
CA GLY A 188 -8.41 -1.45 -11.34
C GLY A 188 -6.97 -1.89 -11.55
N THR A 189 -6.15 -1.03 -12.15
CA THR A 189 -4.73 -1.31 -12.33
C THR A 189 -3.95 -1.08 -11.03
N LEU A 190 -3.25 -2.11 -10.55
CA LEU A 190 -2.30 -2.01 -9.45
C LEU A 190 -0.90 -1.72 -10.01
N MET A 191 -0.36 -0.55 -9.71
CA MET A 191 1.04 -0.22 -9.94
C MET A 191 1.88 -0.65 -8.73
N VAL A 192 2.96 -1.38 -8.98
CA VAL A 192 3.95 -1.77 -7.97
C VAL A 192 5.23 -0.97 -8.17
N GLN A 193 5.75 -0.38 -7.10
CA GLN A 193 7.02 0.36 -7.08
C GLN A 193 7.86 -0.02 -5.86
N GLY A 194 9.19 -0.08 -6.03
CA GLY A 194 10.11 -0.52 -4.96
C GLY A 194 10.11 -2.03 -4.74
N LEU A 195 10.55 -2.46 -3.56
CA LEU A 195 10.58 -3.86 -3.14
C LEU A 195 9.31 -4.19 -2.35
N VAL A 196 8.39 -4.90 -3.00
CA VAL A 196 7.08 -5.33 -2.48
C VAL A 196 7.01 -6.84 -2.47
N LEU A 197 6.71 -7.43 -1.31
CA LEU A 197 6.47 -8.85 -1.13
C LEU A 197 4.99 -9.07 -0.83
N LEU A 198 4.31 -9.83 -1.67
CA LEU A 198 2.94 -10.28 -1.44
C LEU A 198 2.93 -11.68 -0.85
N THR A 199 2.21 -11.85 0.26
CA THR A 199 2.07 -13.14 0.95
C THR A 199 0.62 -13.53 1.21
N GLY A 200 -0.35 -12.67 0.89
CA GLY A 200 -1.76 -13.02 0.97
C GLY A 200 -2.08 -14.15 -0.01
N ALA A 201 -2.74 -15.21 0.46
CA ALA A 201 -3.21 -16.30 -0.38
C ALA A 201 -4.69 -16.08 -0.74
N THR A 202 -5.15 -16.65 -1.86
CA THR A 202 -6.55 -16.61 -2.32
C THR A 202 -7.06 -15.20 -2.64
N ASN A 203 -6.27 -14.46 -3.40
CA ASN A 203 -6.68 -13.14 -3.90
C ASN A 203 -7.69 -13.29 -5.05
N THR A 204 -8.74 -12.47 -5.03
CA THR A 204 -9.77 -12.42 -6.09
C THR A 204 -9.56 -11.23 -7.03
N TYR A 205 -8.44 -10.55 -6.88
CA TYR A 205 -8.01 -9.49 -7.77
C TYR A 205 -7.94 -9.97 -9.22
N SER A 206 -8.46 -9.17 -10.14
CA SER A 206 -8.54 -9.49 -11.57
C SER A 206 -8.12 -8.32 -12.46
N GLY A 207 -7.63 -7.24 -11.85
CA GLY A 207 -7.05 -6.11 -12.57
C GLY A 207 -5.64 -6.40 -13.10
N ASN A 208 -5.09 -5.44 -13.84
CA ASN A 208 -3.70 -5.52 -14.33
C ASN A 208 -2.72 -5.15 -13.23
N VAL A 209 -1.68 -5.95 -13.01
CA VAL A 209 -0.52 -5.60 -12.18
C VAL A 209 0.56 -5.02 -13.09
N VAL A 210 0.92 -3.77 -12.88
CA VAL A 210 2.04 -3.13 -13.56
C VAL A 210 3.23 -3.08 -12.62
N ILE A 211 4.32 -3.75 -12.97
CA ILE A 211 5.59 -3.65 -12.27
C ILE A 211 6.37 -2.47 -12.87
N SER A 212 6.55 -1.41 -12.09
CA SER A 212 7.14 -0.15 -12.57
C SER A 212 8.60 -0.30 -13.02
N ASN A 213 9.02 0.61 -13.90
CA ASN A 213 10.40 0.79 -14.34
C ASN A 213 11.08 2.04 -13.76
N SER A 214 10.39 2.82 -12.93
CA SER A 214 10.90 4.09 -12.40
C SER A 214 12.19 3.93 -11.56
N SER A 215 12.31 2.79 -10.89
CA SER A 215 13.47 2.35 -10.08
C SER A 215 13.59 0.83 -10.19
N ALA A 216 14.65 0.24 -9.62
CA ALA A 216 14.75 -1.22 -9.45
C ALA A 216 13.56 -1.73 -8.60
N THR A 217 12.51 -2.17 -9.28
CA THR A 217 11.25 -2.58 -8.68
C THR A 217 11.22 -4.10 -8.65
N TYR A 218 10.91 -4.64 -7.48
CA TYR A 218 10.81 -6.08 -7.27
C TYR A 218 9.45 -6.38 -6.68
N LEU A 219 8.62 -7.09 -7.45
CA LEU A 219 7.44 -7.77 -6.95
C LEU A 219 7.85 -9.20 -6.59
N ARG A 220 7.86 -9.55 -5.31
CA ARG A 220 8.13 -10.91 -4.83
C ARG A 220 6.83 -11.59 -4.40
N LEU A 221 6.66 -12.83 -4.83
CA LEU A 221 5.56 -13.70 -4.46
C LEU A 221 6.12 -14.88 -3.65
N SER A 222 5.68 -15.01 -2.39
CA SER A 222 6.13 -16.07 -1.46
C SER A 222 4.98 -16.95 -0.96
N ALA A 223 3.90 -17.02 -1.75
CA ALA A 223 2.78 -17.93 -1.58
C ALA A 223 2.22 -18.26 -2.97
N SER A 224 1.40 -19.31 -3.07
CA SER A 224 0.68 -19.62 -4.30
C SER A 224 -0.60 -18.78 -4.42
N GLU A 225 -0.99 -18.43 -5.65
CA GLU A 225 -2.23 -17.71 -5.97
C GLU A 225 -2.36 -16.36 -5.22
N THR A 226 -1.31 -15.54 -5.35
CA THR A 226 -1.11 -14.24 -4.70
C THR A 226 -1.60 -13.04 -5.52
N LEU A 227 -1.77 -13.13 -6.84
CA LEU A 227 -2.28 -12.01 -7.64
C LEU A 227 -3.70 -12.27 -8.16
N GLY A 228 -4.12 -13.52 -8.24
CA GLY A 228 -5.42 -13.92 -8.75
C GLY A 228 -5.34 -14.36 -10.21
N ASN A 229 -6.03 -15.46 -10.52
CA ASN A 229 -5.81 -16.25 -11.74
C ASN A 229 -6.08 -15.50 -13.04
N ASN A 230 -6.85 -14.41 -12.99
CA ASN A 230 -7.21 -13.58 -14.13
C ASN A 230 -6.44 -12.26 -14.20
N ALA A 231 -5.61 -11.94 -13.19
CA ALA A 231 -4.84 -10.71 -13.19
C ALA A 231 -3.77 -10.75 -14.29
N ALA A 232 -3.75 -9.78 -15.20
CA ALA A 232 -2.64 -9.61 -16.12
C ALA A 232 -1.41 -9.08 -15.38
N VAL A 233 -0.20 -9.43 -15.82
CA VAL A 233 1.05 -8.85 -15.32
C VAL A 233 1.80 -8.18 -16.46
N SER A 234 1.98 -6.87 -16.33
CA SER A 234 2.66 -6.01 -17.30
C SER A 234 3.97 -5.50 -16.72
N PHE A 235 5.09 -5.77 -17.40
CA PHE A 235 6.41 -5.29 -17.01
C PHE A 235 6.69 -3.94 -17.68
N GLY A 236 6.94 -2.90 -16.88
CA GLY A 236 7.10 -1.52 -17.35
C GLY A 236 8.46 -1.20 -18.00
N GLY A 237 9.43 -2.11 -17.99
CA GLY A 237 10.78 -1.92 -18.53
C GLY A 237 11.85 -2.75 -17.80
N THR A 238 13.11 -2.58 -18.17
CA THR A 238 14.23 -3.43 -17.71
C THR A 238 14.49 -3.43 -16.20
N ASN A 239 13.95 -2.47 -15.45
CA ASN A 239 14.03 -2.40 -13.99
C ASN A 239 12.81 -3.04 -13.29
N ALA A 240 11.85 -3.57 -14.05
CA ALA A 240 10.70 -4.30 -13.54
C ALA A 240 11.07 -5.76 -13.33
N ASN A 241 11.04 -6.23 -12.08
CA ASN A 241 11.43 -7.59 -11.74
C ASN A 241 10.30 -8.33 -11.01
N LEU A 242 9.95 -9.52 -11.50
CA LEU A 242 9.07 -10.46 -10.83
C LEU A 242 9.91 -11.59 -10.22
N ARG A 243 9.78 -11.77 -8.91
CA ARG A 243 10.38 -12.88 -8.17
C ARG A 243 9.29 -13.83 -7.70
N ILE A 244 9.45 -15.11 -7.99
CA ILE A 244 8.63 -16.17 -7.38
C ILE A 244 9.57 -16.98 -6.49
N ASP A 245 9.25 -17.12 -5.21
CA ASP A 245 10.03 -18.02 -4.36
C ASP A 245 9.82 -19.47 -4.79
N SER A 246 10.84 -20.31 -4.58
CA SER A 246 10.74 -21.74 -4.89
C SER A 246 9.55 -22.38 -4.15
N GLU A 247 9.07 -23.50 -4.66
CA GLU A 247 7.96 -24.30 -4.11
C GLU A 247 6.55 -23.73 -4.35
N PHE A 248 6.45 -22.46 -4.77
CA PHE A 248 5.15 -21.82 -5.05
C PHE A 248 4.76 -21.87 -6.52
N THR A 249 3.44 -21.83 -6.75
CA THR A 249 2.84 -21.73 -8.07
C THR A 249 1.95 -20.49 -8.12
N GLU A 250 2.23 -19.59 -9.06
CA GLU A 250 1.34 -18.47 -9.34
C GLU A 250 0.62 -18.71 -10.67
N THR A 251 -0.69 -18.47 -10.70
CA THR A 251 -1.47 -18.41 -11.93
C THR A 251 -1.87 -16.97 -12.20
N VAL A 252 -1.59 -16.47 -13.40
CA VAL A 252 -1.99 -15.13 -13.85
C VAL A 252 -2.74 -15.19 -15.18
N GLY A 253 -3.48 -14.13 -15.51
CA GLY A 253 -4.20 -14.00 -16.76
C GLY A 253 -3.27 -14.03 -17.96
N SER A 254 -2.25 -13.17 -17.96
CA SER A 254 -1.26 -13.05 -19.02
C SER A 254 0.02 -12.36 -18.55
N LEU A 255 1.09 -12.45 -19.34
CA LEU A 255 2.36 -11.78 -19.14
C LEU A 255 2.68 -10.89 -20.34
N SER A 256 3.07 -9.64 -20.13
CA SER A 256 3.41 -8.72 -21.23
C SER A 256 4.47 -7.68 -20.87
N GLY A 257 5.08 -7.04 -21.87
CA GLY A 257 5.96 -5.89 -21.68
C GLY A 257 7.44 -6.26 -21.69
N THR A 258 8.27 -5.48 -20.99
CA THR A 258 9.73 -5.70 -20.91
C THR A 258 10.16 -5.75 -19.44
N GLY A 259 10.94 -6.73 -19.02
CA GLY A 259 11.39 -6.84 -17.62
C GLY A 259 12.24 -8.05 -17.31
N ASN A 260 12.22 -8.52 -16.06
CA ASN A 260 12.94 -9.72 -15.64
C ASN A 260 12.04 -10.62 -14.80
N ILE A 261 12.22 -11.93 -14.94
CA ILE A 261 11.58 -12.94 -14.10
C ILE A 261 12.67 -13.83 -13.51
N PHE A 262 12.60 -14.10 -12.21
CA PHE A 262 13.56 -14.97 -11.54
C PHE A 262 12.97 -15.73 -10.36
N VAL A 263 13.66 -16.80 -9.96
CA VAL A 263 13.36 -17.58 -8.76
C VAL A 263 14.54 -17.50 -7.80
N SER A 264 14.26 -17.28 -6.52
CA SER A 264 15.25 -17.40 -5.45
C SER A 264 14.95 -18.62 -4.60
N LYS A 265 16.00 -19.38 -4.28
CA LYS A 265 15.91 -20.61 -3.50
C LYS A 265 15.50 -20.33 -2.06
N MET A 266 14.42 -20.96 -1.62
CA MET A 266 14.03 -21.08 -0.21
C MET A 266 14.09 -22.57 0.18
N GLY A 267 15.28 -23.18 0.15
CA GLY A 267 15.44 -24.61 0.46
C GLY A 267 15.31 -25.55 -0.74
N THR A 268 14.61 -26.68 -0.55
CA THR A 268 14.35 -27.72 -1.56
C THR A 268 12.86 -28.08 -1.44
N PRO A 269 12.02 -27.97 -2.49
CA PRO A 269 12.32 -27.81 -3.92
C PRO A 269 12.96 -26.50 -4.40
N THR A 270 13.55 -26.56 -5.60
CA THR A 270 14.25 -25.43 -6.23
C THR A 270 13.43 -24.75 -7.33
N THR A 271 12.18 -25.18 -7.56
CA THR A 271 11.36 -24.73 -8.70
C THR A 271 10.23 -23.83 -8.24
N GLY A 272 10.12 -22.63 -8.85
CA GLY A 272 8.90 -21.81 -8.81
C GLY A 272 8.14 -21.99 -10.13
N THR A 273 6.82 -22.06 -10.09
CA THR A 273 5.99 -22.23 -11.29
C THR A 273 5.18 -20.97 -11.56
N LEU A 274 5.19 -20.49 -12.80
CA LEU A 274 4.35 -19.39 -13.28
C LEU A 274 3.47 -19.90 -14.41
N LYS A 275 2.17 -19.98 -14.15
CA LYS A 275 1.17 -20.32 -15.16
C LYS A 275 0.52 -19.04 -15.69
N PHE A 276 0.31 -18.95 -17.00
CA PHE A 276 -0.23 -17.74 -17.61
C PHE A 276 -0.99 -18.02 -18.91
N GLY A 277 -1.74 -17.04 -19.41
CA GLY A 277 -2.46 -17.10 -20.69
C GLY A 277 -3.91 -17.57 -20.60
N GLY A 278 -4.44 -17.80 -19.40
CA GLY A 278 -5.83 -18.21 -19.18
C GLY A 278 -6.87 -17.17 -19.62
N ASP A 279 -6.46 -15.91 -19.77
CA ASP A 279 -7.29 -14.83 -20.33
C ASP A 279 -7.40 -14.85 -21.87
N ASN A 280 -6.69 -15.77 -22.53
CA ASN A 280 -6.62 -15.95 -23.98
C ASN A 280 -6.14 -14.71 -24.76
N THR A 281 -5.50 -13.76 -24.10
CA THR A 281 -4.93 -12.59 -24.77
C THR A 281 -3.65 -12.96 -25.52
N ASN A 282 -3.44 -12.32 -26.68
CA ASN A 282 -2.16 -12.41 -27.38
C ASN A 282 -1.19 -11.44 -26.71
N THR A 283 -0.07 -11.94 -26.22
CA THR A 283 0.92 -11.09 -25.53
C THR A 283 2.35 -11.36 -25.98
N SER A 284 3.20 -10.35 -25.76
CA SER A 284 4.64 -10.46 -25.95
C SER A 284 5.36 -10.01 -24.69
N LEU A 285 6.34 -10.80 -24.27
CA LEU A 285 7.24 -10.50 -23.17
C LEU A 285 8.67 -10.49 -23.69
N THR A 286 9.36 -9.36 -23.51
CA THR A 286 10.81 -9.26 -23.67
C THR A 286 11.45 -9.32 -22.28
N ALA A 287 12.08 -10.43 -21.92
CA ALA A 287 12.57 -10.60 -20.55
C ALA A 287 13.98 -11.15 -20.44
N GLY A 288 14.66 -10.73 -19.37
CA GLY A 288 15.70 -11.55 -18.75
C GLY A 288 15.05 -12.62 -17.88
N ILE A 289 15.49 -13.88 -18.01
CA ILE A 289 15.08 -14.96 -17.10
C ILE A 289 16.35 -15.45 -16.42
N THR A 290 16.67 -14.81 -15.29
CA THR A 290 17.90 -15.07 -14.53
C THR A 290 17.58 -15.89 -13.29
N ASN A 291 18.52 -16.72 -12.83
CA ASN A 291 18.14 -17.84 -11.98
C ASN A 291 19.11 -18.17 -10.85
N ASN A 292 19.93 -17.22 -10.37
CA ASN A 292 21.15 -17.48 -9.60
C ASN A 292 21.12 -18.59 -8.51
N ASP A 293 19.95 -19.04 -8.01
CA ASP A 293 19.82 -20.23 -7.14
C ASP A 293 18.67 -21.25 -7.43
N GLY A 294 17.82 -21.12 -8.48
CA GLY A 294 16.61 -21.96 -8.68
C GLY A 294 16.12 -22.14 -10.15
N LEU A 295 15.14 -23.02 -10.40
CA LEU A 295 14.48 -23.27 -11.71
C LEU A 295 13.15 -22.51 -11.78
N ILE A 296 12.82 -21.91 -12.93
CA ILE A 296 11.46 -21.42 -13.19
C ILE A 296 10.73 -22.28 -14.22
N ASP A 297 9.55 -22.77 -13.87
CA ASP A 297 8.67 -23.46 -14.82
C ASP A 297 7.60 -22.50 -15.34
N LEU A 298 7.67 -22.19 -16.64
CA LEU A 298 6.71 -21.35 -17.34
C LEU A 298 5.66 -22.23 -18.02
N VAL A 299 4.41 -22.14 -17.59
CA VAL A 299 3.31 -22.96 -18.12
C VAL A 299 2.31 -22.07 -18.86
N LYS A 300 2.30 -22.15 -20.18
CA LYS A 300 1.30 -21.44 -21.00
C LYS A 300 -0.01 -22.24 -21.00
N GLN A 301 -1.11 -21.52 -20.76
CA GLN A 301 -2.49 -22.00 -20.79
C GLN A 301 -3.30 -21.17 -21.79
N GLY A 302 -4.47 -21.66 -22.20
CA GLY A 302 -5.38 -20.91 -23.06
C GLY A 302 -4.90 -20.75 -24.51
N THR A 303 -5.75 -20.16 -25.34
CA THR A 303 -5.61 -20.14 -26.81
C THR A 303 -4.83 -18.94 -27.35
N GLY A 304 -4.61 -17.90 -26.54
CA GLY A 304 -3.85 -16.72 -26.94
C GLY A 304 -2.39 -17.03 -27.29
N ALA A 305 -1.84 -16.36 -28.29
CA ALA A 305 -0.44 -16.50 -28.67
C ALA A 305 0.46 -15.79 -27.65
N PHE A 306 1.55 -16.44 -27.23
CA PHE A 306 2.58 -15.84 -26.39
C PHE A 306 3.92 -15.78 -27.13
N THR A 307 4.50 -14.59 -27.24
CA THR A 307 5.83 -14.38 -27.81
C THR A 307 6.83 -14.04 -26.72
N LEU A 308 7.79 -14.92 -26.45
CA LEU A 308 8.91 -14.68 -25.54
C LEU A 308 10.14 -14.26 -26.33
N SER A 309 10.76 -13.14 -25.94
CA SER A 309 12.03 -12.66 -26.51
C SER A 309 13.02 -12.34 -25.39
N ALA A 310 14.31 -12.48 -25.67
CA ALA A 310 15.37 -12.12 -24.72
C ALA A 310 15.52 -10.59 -24.64
N ASN A 311 15.73 -10.05 -23.45
CA ASN A 311 16.18 -8.68 -23.29
C ASN A 311 17.66 -8.53 -23.73
N SER A 312 18.02 -7.39 -24.33
CA SER A 312 19.37 -7.18 -24.86
C SER A 312 20.41 -7.22 -23.72
N GLY A 313 21.31 -8.19 -23.76
CA GLY A 313 22.34 -8.38 -22.73
C GLY A 313 21.89 -9.16 -21.49
N SER A 314 20.66 -9.67 -21.46
CA SER A 314 20.17 -10.55 -20.39
C SER A 314 20.35 -12.02 -20.75
N THR A 315 20.57 -12.87 -19.73
CA THR A 315 20.53 -14.32 -19.89
C THR A 315 19.10 -14.85 -19.72
N MET A 316 18.76 -15.86 -20.52
CA MET A 316 17.60 -16.73 -20.26
C MET A 316 18.15 -18.13 -20.01
N ASN A 317 18.17 -18.56 -18.76
CA ASN A 317 18.74 -19.84 -18.38
C ASN A 317 17.95 -20.47 -17.23
N ASN A 318 18.02 -21.80 -17.14
CA ASN A 318 17.34 -22.60 -16.12
C ASN A 318 15.84 -22.29 -16.00
N PHE A 319 15.16 -22.39 -17.13
CA PHE A 319 13.70 -22.40 -17.18
C PHE A 319 13.19 -23.53 -18.06
N THR A 320 11.99 -23.98 -17.78
CA THR A 320 11.22 -24.87 -18.65
C THR A 320 10.03 -24.12 -19.22
N VAL A 321 9.60 -24.50 -20.43
CA VAL A 321 8.35 -24.02 -21.02
C VAL A 321 7.50 -25.23 -21.33
N SER A 322 6.28 -25.23 -20.84
CA SER A 322 5.28 -26.24 -21.15
C SER A 322 3.96 -25.60 -21.55
N TRP A 323 3.13 -26.40 -22.23
CA TRP A 323 1.75 -26.05 -22.58
C TRP A 323 0.84 -26.93 -21.74
N ALA A 324 -0.11 -26.34 -21.03
CA ALA A 324 -1.16 -27.13 -20.38
C ALA A 324 -1.98 -27.86 -21.45
N GLN A 325 -2.16 -29.17 -21.28
CA GLN A 325 -3.07 -29.97 -22.10
C GLN A 325 -4.53 -29.63 -21.80
#